data_AF-A0A5Y1YFL4-F1
#
_entry.id   AF-A0A5Y1YFL4-F1
#
_cell.length_a   1.000
_cell.length_b   1.000
_cell.length_c   1.000
_cell.angle_alpha   90.00
_cell.angle_beta   90.00
_cell.angle_gamma   90.00
#
_symmetry.space_group_name_H-M   'P 1'
#
loop_
_entity.id
_entity.type
_entity.pdbx_description
1 polymer ?
#
loop_
_entity_poly.entity_id
_entity_poly.type
_entity_poly.pdbx_seq_one_letter_code
_entity_poly.pdbx_strand_id
1 'polypeptide(L)'
;MRKIDRGWASLEFGAVMLLVMIIVAWGASALKDHIERKNWQTEARLASTWATAARSYTGKNYSTLLAASTATRPAVITTAMLKNTGFLSGGFSDTNTNGQKMQAYVVRNAQNPALLQAMVVSSGGAPFPLKALIQMASEITTGFGGYVDDGKT
;
A
#
# COMPACT_ATOMS: atom_id res chain seq x y z
N MET A 1 36.95 -22.67 -55.24
CA MET A 1 36.15 -23.19 -54.12
C MET A 1 36.02 -22.07 -53.09
N ARG A 2 34.81 -21.59 -52.81
CA ARG A 2 34.55 -20.47 -51.87
C ARG A 2 34.62 -21.04 -50.45
N LYS A 3 35.59 -20.58 -49.63
CA LYS A 3 35.60 -20.91 -48.20
C LYS A 3 34.38 -20.24 -47.57
N ILE A 4 33.50 -21.03 -46.97
CA ILE A 4 32.37 -20.51 -46.19
C ILE A 4 32.90 -20.35 -44.77
N ASP A 5 32.97 -19.10 -44.30
CA ASP A 5 33.43 -18.73 -42.96
C ASP A 5 32.39 -19.10 -41.90
N ARG A 6 32.21 -20.40 -41.67
CA ARG A 6 31.22 -20.94 -40.72
C ARG A 6 31.53 -20.58 -39.26
N GLY A 7 32.81 -20.30 -38.95
CA GLY A 7 33.24 -19.92 -37.60
C GLY A 7 32.87 -18.49 -37.19
N TRP A 8 32.81 -17.56 -38.15
CA TRP A 8 32.37 -16.17 -37.90
C TRP A 8 30.86 -16.08 -37.73
N ALA A 9 30.10 -16.81 -38.55
CA ALA A 9 28.65 -16.89 -38.40
C ALA A 9 28.25 -17.43 -37.02
N SER A 10 28.85 -18.53 -36.54
CA SER A 10 28.53 -19.06 -35.20
C SER A 10 28.90 -18.11 -34.05
N LEU A 11 29.97 -17.33 -34.20
CA LEU A 11 30.39 -16.33 -33.21
C LEU A 11 29.42 -15.14 -33.17
N GLU A 12 29.01 -14.65 -34.34
CA GLU A 12 28.00 -13.59 -34.48
C GLU A 12 26.64 -14.03 -33.93
N PHE A 13 26.18 -15.25 -34.26
CA PHE A 13 24.94 -15.79 -33.69
C PHE A 13 25.01 -15.98 -32.17
N GLY A 14 26.16 -16.39 -31.64
CA GLY A 14 26.37 -16.49 -30.19
C GLY A 14 26.32 -15.12 -29.49
N ALA A 15 26.96 -14.10 -30.07
CA ALA A 15 26.95 -12.74 -29.54
C ALA A 15 25.54 -12.12 -29.59
N VAL A 16 24.79 -12.32 -30.67
CA VAL A 16 23.40 -11.86 -30.80
C VAL A 16 22.50 -12.54 -29.76
N MET A 17 22.67 -13.84 -29.51
CA MET A 17 21.88 -14.55 -28.50
C MET A 17 22.15 -14.00 -27.09
N LEU A 18 23.41 -13.70 -26.75
CA LEU A 18 23.77 -13.09 -25.46
C LEU A 18 23.15 -11.70 -25.30
N LEU A 19 23.19 -10.88 -26.36
CA LEU A 19 22.53 -9.57 -26.36
C LEU A 19 21.02 -9.68 -26.18
N VAL A 20 20.38 -10.64 -26.86
CA VAL A 20 18.94 -10.92 -26.71
C VAL A 20 18.64 -11.36 -25.27
N MET A 21 19.46 -12.22 -24.65
CA MET A 21 19.26 -12.60 -23.25
C MET A 21 19.36 -11.42 -22.29
N ILE A 22 20.29 -10.49 -22.51
CA ILE A 22 20.42 -9.26 -21.72
C ILE A 22 19.16 -8.38 -21.87
N ILE A 23 18.68 -8.20 -23.10
CA ILE A 23 17.47 -7.41 -23.39
C ILE A 23 16.23 -8.07 -22.78
N VAL A 24 16.11 -9.40 -22.88
CA VAL A 24 14.99 -10.16 -22.29
C VAL A 24 15.03 -10.11 -20.77
N ALA A 25 16.20 -10.26 -20.15
CA ALA A 25 16.36 -10.14 -18.70
C ALA A 25 15.99 -8.73 -18.21
N TRP A 26 16.45 -7.70 -18.93
CA TRP A 26 16.09 -6.31 -18.66
C TRP A 26 14.59 -6.07 -18.84
N GLY A 27 14.00 -6.49 -19.97
CA GLY A 27 12.56 -6.36 -20.23
C GLY A 27 11.69 -7.10 -19.20
N ALA A 28 12.11 -8.28 -18.76
CA ALA A 28 11.45 -9.03 -17.70
C ALA A 28 11.51 -8.30 -16.35
N SER A 29 12.65 -7.69 -15.99
CA SER A 29 12.76 -6.86 -14.78
C SER A 29 11.90 -5.60 -14.85
N ALA A 30 11.88 -4.89 -15.98
CA ALA A 30 11.05 -3.71 -16.18
C ALA A 30 9.55 -4.02 -16.09
N LEU A 31 9.14 -5.18 -16.61
CA LEU A 31 7.76 -5.64 -16.50
C LEU A 31 7.39 -6.01 -15.06
N LYS A 32 8.26 -6.71 -14.32
CA LYS A 32 8.06 -7.02 -12.89
C LYS A 32 7.89 -5.75 -12.07
N ASP A 33 8.80 -4.80 -12.23
CA ASP A 33 8.73 -3.48 -11.60
C ASP A 33 7.43 -2.75 -11.93
N HIS A 34 6.94 -2.85 -13.17
CA HIS A 34 5.69 -2.21 -13.57
C HIS A 34 4.47 -2.88 -12.92
N ILE A 35 4.46 -4.21 -12.79
CA ILE A 35 3.40 -4.97 -12.13
C ILE A 35 3.36 -4.64 -10.64
N GLU A 36 4.51 -4.60 -9.98
CA GLU A 36 4.59 -4.27 -8.55
C GLU A 36 4.05 -2.88 -8.25
N ARG A 37 4.38 -1.88 -9.09
CA ARG A 37 3.82 -0.52 -8.94
C ARG A 37 2.28 -0.50 -9.03
N LYS A 38 1.68 -1.32 -9.89
CA LYS A 38 0.21 -1.43 -9.98
C LYS A 38 -0.40 -2.11 -8.75
N ASN A 39 0.30 -3.08 -8.17
CA ASN A 39 -0.13 -3.69 -6.91
C ASN A 39 -0.11 -2.66 -5.78
N TRP A 40 0.95 -1.85 -5.67
CA TRP A 40 1.03 -0.79 -4.66
C TRP A 40 -0.02 0.31 -4.87
N GLN A 41 -0.36 0.67 -6.11
CA GLN A 41 -1.50 1.53 -6.41
C GLN A 41 -2.82 0.98 -5.89
N THR A 42 -3.01 -0.33 -6.03
CA THR A 42 -4.21 -1.01 -5.54
C THR A 42 -4.25 -0.96 -4.01
N GLU A 43 -3.11 -1.13 -3.35
CA GLU A 43 -3.00 -1.01 -1.90
C GLU A 43 -3.25 0.42 -1.39
N ALA A 44 -2.72 1.44 -2.07
CA ALA A 44 -3.02 2.84 -1.77
C ALA A 44 -4.52 3.15 -1.90
N ARG A 45 -5.18 2.58 -2.92
CA ARG A 45 -6.62 2.69 -3.11
C ARG A 45 -7.42 1.95 -2.05
N LEU A 46 -6.98 0.75 -1.65
CA LEU A 46 -7.56 0.00 -0.53
C LEU A 46 -7.52 0.86 0.74
N ALA A 47 -6.34 1.43 1.04
CA ALA A 47 -6.14 2.29 2.19
C ALA A 47 -7.00 3.56 2.15
N SER A 48 -7.09 4.21 0.98
CA SER A 48 -7.95 5.39 0.77
C SER A 48 -9.43 5.07 0.96
N THR A 49 -9.89 3.91 0.47
CA THR A 49 -11.28 3.46 0.62
C THR A 49 -11.60 3.19 2.08
N TRP A 50 -10.70 2.50 2.78
CA TRP A 50 -10.84 2.25 4.21
C TRP A 50 -10.85 3.56 5.01
N ALA A 51 -9.96 4.50 4.69
CA ALA A 51 -9.91 5.81 5.34
C ALA A 51 -11.18 6.64 5.10
N THR A 52 -11.77 6.54 3.91
CA THR A 52 -13.07 7.17 3.61
C THR A 52 -14.17 6.59 4.49
N ALA A 53 -14.23 5.26 4.60
CA ALA A 53 -15.20 4.59 5.47
C ALA A 53 -15.02 4.97 6.95
N ALA A 54 -13.77 5.01 7.43
CA ALA A 54 -13.46 5.44 8.80
C ALA A 54 -13.83 6.90 9.05
N ARG A 55 -13.61 7.80 8.08
CA ARG A 55 -14.03 9.20 8.17
C ARG A 55 -15.56 9.32 8.26
N SER A 56 -16.29 8.60 7.42
CA SER A 56 -17.76 8.59 7.46
C SER A 56 -18.30 7.99 8.76
N TYR A 57 -17.71 6.89 9.25
CA TYR A 57 -18.05 6.33 10.56
C TYR A 57 -17.79 7.32 11.69
N THR A 58 -16.65 8.02 11.63
CA THR A 58 -16.27 9.02 12.63
C THR A 58 -17.26 10.18 12.65
N GLY A 59 -17.66 10.68 11.47
CA GLY A 59 -18.68 11.73 11.36
C GLY A 59 -20.03 11.29 11.91
N LYS A 60 -20.47 10.06 11.61
CA LYS A 60 -21.76 9.54 12.09
C LYS A 60 -21.78 9.23 13.59
N ASN A 61 -20.66 8.80 14.16
CA ASN A 61 -20.53 8.40 15.56
C ASN A 61 -19.74 9.42 16.39
N TYR A 62 -19.79 10.69 15.99
CA TYR A 62 -18.90 11.73 16.51
C TYR A 62 -18.99 11.87 18.04
N SER A 63 -20.19 12.01 18.59
CA SER A 63 -20.40 12.17 20.03
C SER A 63 -19.91 10.96 20.84
N THR A 64 -20.16 9.74 20.35
CA THR A 64 -19.70 8.49 20.97
C THR A 64 -18.18 8.41 20.97
N LEU A 65 -17.53 8.72 19.84
CA LEU A 65 -16.07 8.71 19.73
C LEU A 65 -15.43 9.82 20.54
N LEU A 66 -16.08 10.99 20.62
CA LEU A 66 -15.65 12.08 21.49
C LEU A 66 -15.65 11.60 22.94
N ALA A 67 -16.73 10.99 23.42
CA ALA A 67 -16.81 10.45 24.78
C ALA A 67 -15.79 9.31 25.04
N ALA A 68 -15.55 8.44 24.06
CA ALA A 68 -14.70 7.26 24.20
C ALA A 68 -13.18 7.53 24.06
N SER A 69 -12.78 8.71 23.58
CA SER A 69 -11.37 9.06 23.34
C SER A 69 -10.86 10.16 24.27
N THR A 70 -9.54 10.21 24.48
CA THR A 70 -8.85 11.35 25.09
C THR A 70 -7.72 11.82 24.16
N ALA A 71 -6.94 12.83 24.57
CA ALA A 71 -5.78 13.28 23.82
C ALA A 71 -4.66 12.22 23.70
N THR A 72 -4.62 11.23 24.61
CA THR A 72 -3.58 10.20 24.66
C THR A 72 -4.11 8.76 24.63
N ARG A 73 -5.42 8.58 24.77
CA ARG A 73 -6.09 7.27 24.74
C ARG A 73 -7.04 7.23 23.55
N PRO A 74 -6.66 6.56 22.46
CA PRO A 74 -7.47 6.54 21.26
C PRO A 74 -8.70 5.63 21.43
N ALA A 75 -9.81 6.03 20.83
CA ALA A 75 -10.87 5.11 20.43
C ALA A 75 -10.45 4.44 19.12
N VAL A 76 -10.52 3.10 19.07
CA VAL A 76 -10.07 2.32 17.92
C VAL A 76 -11.24 1.95 17.05
N ILE A 77 -11.18 2.25 15.75
CA ILE A 77 -12.13 1.78 14.73
C ILE A 77 -11.50 0.61 13.97
N THR A 78 -12.21 -0.51 13.87
CA THR A 78 -11.74 -1.74 13.21
C THR A 78 -12.50 -2.01 11.91
N THR A 79 -11.89 -2.76 11.00
CA THR A 79 -12.56 -3.21 9.75
C THR A 79 -13.87 -3.94 10.03
N ALA A 80 -13.90 -4.80 11.07
CA ALA A 80 -15.12 -5.52 11.46
C ALA A 80 -16.26 -4.57 11.85
N MET A 81 -15.97 -3.50 12.59
CA MET A 81 -17.00 -2.50 12.92
C MET A 81 -17.52 -1.79 11.67
N LEU A 82 -16.63 -1.40 10.75
CA LEU A 82 -17.03 -0.75 9.50
C LEU A 82 -17.87 -1.67 8.60
N LYS A 83 -17.58 -2.97 8.57
CA LYS A 83 -18.38 -3.99 7.86
C LYS A 83 -19.76 -4.17 8.51
N ASN A 84 -19.79 -4.37 9.82
CA ASN A 84 -21.04 -4.60 10.57
C ASN A 84 -21.99 -3.39 10.54
N THR A 85 -21.45 -2.19 10.37
CA THR A 85 -22.22 -0.95 10.28
C THR A 85 -22.47 -0.46 8.84
N GLY A 86 -22.01 -1.22 7.84
CA GLY A 86 -22.28 -0.96 6.42
C GLY A 86 -21.45 0.16 5.78
N PHE A 87 -20.43 0.69 6.46
CA PHE A 87 -19.49 1.66 5.86
C PHE A 87 -18.46 0.99 4.95
N LEU A 88 -18.20 -0.30 5.17
CA LEU A 88 -17.49 -1.17 4.24
C LEU A 88 -18.40 -2.32 3.81
N SER A 89 -18.22 -2.82 2.59
CA SER A 89 -18.96 -3.99 2.12
C SER A 89 -18.54 -5.25 2.90
N GLY A 90 -19.44 -6.21 3.04
CA GLY A 90 -19.14 -7.49 3.72
C GLY A 90 -17.99 -8.27 3.06
N GLY A 91 -17.80 -8.10 1.74
CA GLY A 91 -16.69 -8.68 0.97
C GLY A 91 -15.38 -7.88 1.03
N PHE A 92 -15.32 -6.76 1.76
CA PHE A 92 -14.09 -6.01 1.92
C PHE A 92 -13.07 -6.85 2.71
N SER A 93 -11.83 -6.88 2.20
CA SER A 93 -10.74 -7.67 2.78
C SER A 93 -10.39 -7.18 4.19
N ASP A 94 -10.19 -8.10 5.12
CA ASP A 94 -9.80 -7.76 6.49
C ASP A 94 -8.31 -7.36 6.59
N THR A 95 -7.51 -7.75 5.60
CA THR A 95 -6.09 -7.41 5.48
C THR A 95 -5.72 -6.97 4.07
N ASN A 96 -4.61 -6.25 3.94
CA ASN A 96 -3.96 -6.04 2.64
C ASN A 96 -3.21 -7.30 2.17
N THR A 97 -2.55 -7.20 0.99
CA THR A 97 -1.75 -8.31 0.42
C THR A 97 -0.60 -8.78 1.31
N ASN A 98 -0.11 -7.93 2.23
CA ASN A 98 0.94 -8.29 3.18
C ASN A 98 0.40 -8.83 4.52
N GLY A 99 -0.90 -9.10 4.62
CA GLY A 99 -1.53 -9.60 5.84
C GLY A 99 -1.65 -8.56 6.95
N GLN A 100 -1.43 -7.28 6.65
CA GLN A 100 -1.56 -6.20 7.61
C GLN A 100 -3.04 -5.79 7.73
N LYS A 101 -3.48 -5.52 8.96
CA LYS A 101 -4.84 -5.07 9.28
C LYS A 101 -4.89 -3.55 9.30
N MET A 102 -6.00 -3.00 8.83
CA MET A 102 -6.27 -1.57 8.90
C MET A 102 -7.12 -1.21 10.11
N GLN A 103 -6.69 -0.19 10.86
CA GLN A 103 -7.40 0.34 12.01
C GLN A 103 -7.27 1.87 12.05
N ALA A 104 -8.28 2.56 12.58
CA ALA A 104 -8.22 4.00 12.83
C ALA A 104 -8.07 4.22 14.33
N TYR A 105 -7.14 5.08 14.69
CA TYR A 105 -6.95 5.54 16.06
C TYR A 105 -7.46 6.97 16.13
N VAL A 106 -8.56 7.17 16.86
CA VAL A 106 -9.24 8.46 16.99
C VAL A 106 -8.94 9.04 18.36
N VAL A 107 -8.35 10.23 18.40
CA VAL A 107 -8.02 10.98 19.62
C VAL A 107 -8.70 12.34 19.62
N ARG A 108 -8.78 12.97 20.78
CA ARG A 108 -9.16 14.39 20.86
C ARG A 108 -7.97 15.26 20.50
N ASN A 109 -8.22 16.35 19.79
CA ASN A 109 -7.21 17.38 19.59
C ASN A 109 -6.83 17.99 20.96
N ALA A 110 -5.53 18.10 21.23
CA ALA A 110 -5.03 18.56 22.52
C ALA A 110 -5.31 20.05 22.79
N GLN A 111 -5.35 20.86 21.74
CA GLN A 111 -5.60 22.31 21.79
C GLN A 111 -7.11 22.64 21.78
N ASN A 112 -7.92 21.80 21.12
CA ASN A 112 -9.37 21.96 21.02
C ASN A 112 -10.07 20.61 21.27
N PRO A 113 -10.39 20.27 22.53
CA PRO A 113 -10.95 18.97 22.90
C PRO A 113 -12.32 18.66 22.30
N ALA A 114 -13.00 19.64 21.70
CA ALA A 114 -14.26 19.43 20.98
C ALA A 114 -14.03 18.84 19.58
N LEU A 115 -12.78 18.82 19.09
CA LEU A 115 -12.40 18.30 17.78
C LEU A 115 -11.74 16.92 17.89
N LEU A 116 -12.12 16.02 16.98
CA LEU A 116 -11.47 14.73 16.80
C LEU A 116 -10.37 14.78 15.74
N GLN A 117 -9.31 14.02 15.98
CA GLN A 117 -8.25 13.72 15.02
C GLN A 117 -8.11 12.21 14.90
N ALA A 118 -7.89 11.72 13.69
CA ALA A 118 -7.81 10.29 13.43
C ALA A 118 -6.62 9.98 12.52
N MET A 119 -5.96 8.87 12.81
CA MET A 119 -4.93 8.28 11.95
C MET A 119 -5.32 6.86 11.60
N VAL A 120 -5.28 6.55 10.30
CA VAL A 120 -5.45 5.19 9.80
C VAL A 120 -4.08 4.53 9.72
N VAL A 121 -3.97 3.34 10.29
CA VAL A 121 -2.73 2.58 10.36
C VAL A 121 -2.96 1.20 9.79
N SER A 122 -2.07 0.79 8.90
CA SER A 122 -1.93 -0.58 8.44
C SER A 122 -0.82 -1.23 9.26
N SER A 123 -1.12 -2.29 10.02
CA SER A 123 -0.15 -2.92 10.92
C SER A 123 -0.41 -4.41 11.15
N GLY A 124 0.58 -5.11 11.70
CA GLY A 124 0.65 -6.58 11.68
C GLY A 124 1.06 -7.09 10.29
N GLY A 125 1.35 -8.38 10.16
CA GLY A 125 1.80 -8.96 8.89
C GLY A 125 3.25 -8.60 8.51
N ALA A 126 3.57 -8.69 7.22
CA ALA A 126 4.91 -8.44 6.70
C ALA A 126 5.12 -6.95 6.32
N PRO A 127 6.33 -6.39 6.51
CA PRO A 127 6.63 -5.04 6.05
C PRO A 127 6.58 -4.95 4.53
N PHE A 128 6.13 -3.82 4.00
CA PHE A 128 6.32 -3.50 2.59
C PHE A 128 7.73 -2.96 2.37
N PRO A 129 8.35 -3.20 1.21
CA PRO A 129 9.65 -2.59 0.90
C PRO A 129 9.53 -1.07 0.83
N LEU A 130 10.60 -0.33 1.18
CA LEU A 130 10.60 1.13 1.24
C LEU A 130 10.04 1.82 -0.02
N LYS A 131 10.38 1.31 -1.21
CA LYS A 131 9.86 1.83 -2.50
C LYS A 131 8.33 1.77 -2.57
N ALA A 132 7.74 0.69 -2.07
CA ALA A 132 6.29 0.52 -2.00
C ALA A 132 5.68 1.51 -0.99
N LEU A 133 6.29 1.66 0.19
CA LEU A 133 5.82 2.59 1.22
C LEU A 133 5.77 4.03 0.71
N ILE A 134 6.84 4.49 0.05
CA ILE A 134 6.92 5.83 -0.55
C ILE A 134 5.84 6.02 -1.61
N GLN A 135 5.66 5.05 -2.51
CA GLN A 135 4.67 5.16 -3.57
C GLN A 135 3.24 5.13 -3.02
N MET A 136 2.93 4.19 -2.13
CA MET A 136 1.59 4.11 -1.53
C MET A 136 1.24 5.39 -0.79
N ALA A 137 2.19 5.96 -0.03
CA ALA A 137 1.98 7.21 0.70
C ALA A 137 1.65 8.38 -0.24
N SER A 138 2.27 8.47 -1.42
CA SER A 138 1.99 9.53 -2.39
C SER A 138 0.67 9.33 -3.16
N GLU A 139 0.17 8.10 -3.24
CA GLU A 139 -1.04 7.74 -3.97
C GLU A 139 -2.30 7.65 -3.09
N ILE A 140 -2.17 7.72 -1.77
CA ILE A 140 -3.31 7.83 -0.86
C ILE A 140 -3.98 9.20 -1.06
N THR A 141 -5.27 9.18 -1.37
CA THR A 141 -6.05 10.39 -1.71
C THR A 141 -7.00 10.84 -0.61
N THR A 142 -7.28 9.98 0.36
CA THR A 142 -8.17 10.31 1.49
C THR A 142 -7.35 10.66 2.73
N GLY A 143 -7.27 11.96 3.04
CA GLY A 143 -6.39 12.46 4.10
C GLY A 143 -4.96 12.65 3.59
N PHE A 144 -3.99 12.55 4.50
CA PHE A 144 -2.57 12.64 4.18
C PHE A 144 -1.95 11.24 4.28
N GLY A 145 -1.33 10.77 3.20
CA GLY A 145 -0.57 9.52 3.21
C GLY A 145 0.78 9.68 3.90
N GLY A 146 1.26 8.61 4.52
CA GLY A 146 2.54 8.56 5.20
C GLY A 146 2.96 7.12 5.46
N TYR A 147 4.21 6.93 5.85
CA TYR A 147 4.76 5.62 6.19
C TYR A 147 5.73 5.72 7.36
N VAL A 148 5.99 4.57 7.99
CA VAL A 148 7.05 4.39 8.98
C VAL A 148 7.95 3.28 8.47
N ASP A 149 9.25 3.54 8.45
CA ASP A 149 10.30 2.61 8.06
C ASP A 149 11.30 2.50 9.22
N ASP A 150 11.72 1.28 9.56
CA ASP A 150 12.64 1.06 10.69
C ASP A 150 14.12 1.16 10.29
N GLY A 151 14.40 1.39 8.99
CA GLY A 151 15.73 1.50 8.41
C GLY A 151 16.54 0.20 8.45
N LYS A 152 15.92 -0.94 8.81
CA LYS A 152 16.58 -2.25 8.94
C LYS A 152 16.15 -3.23 7.84
N THR A 153 15.10 -2.92 7.09
CA THR A 153 14.57 -3.74 5.99
C THR A 153 14.98 -3.23 4.62
#